data_AF-A0A519NL34-F1
#
_entry.id   AF-A0A519NL34-F1
#
_cell.length_a   1.000
_cell.length_b   1.000
_cell.length_c   1.000
_cell.angle_alpha   90.00
_cell.angle_beta   90.00
_cell.angle_gamma   90.00
#
_symmetry.space_group_name_H-M   'P 1'
#
loop_
_entity.id
_entity.type
_entity.pdbx_description
1 polymer ?
#
loop_
_entity_poly.entity_id
_entity_poly.type
_entity_poly.pdbx_seq_one_letter_code
_entity_poly.pdbx_strand_id
1 'polypeptide(L)'
;MKKTLLIAFCMLLSLKAFSATYYVNASATGQNNGLSWANAFTSLQSALSVAIPNDKIWVATGVYKASATDNRSTSFVMKNGVSIYGGFNGTETALDQRNIATAPTTLSGDIGEPGTNNDNTYKIVKVQNFTTGFTLDGFIISNGYDGTASGKGAGLYMTNCQGGINIRNCVFYNNYAYHSGGGLLIDHSNVTFENCDFLYNSTFNYGGGAIYSANVSGSNISLIACKFTGNSARQGAVINFDGTSLIIDRNIVSSNTTSSGSIIAVNDADDFKVLNSLIVGNLTTSNSGSSVISSYTSSQDASVINTTVCHNRNSSTLQLWDEPINQANGAMYIHNSIVYGNSTTPQNYQIDTGNNVRNCILEGTYPASTTNNINNIFAAPQFVSPATLAAAPFDASGYDYSLLETSPGVNTGNNSLIPAAYMLDCAGSERIQGTVVDRGAYESDFILSIGSPETISNEVFFRNNDNTLVFTNFKKYRNEMMQVYNLNGQMVKEVKITDDAMKLNLTQGLYFISIGTKSKKIIVY
;
A
#
# COMPACT_ATOMS: atom_id res chain seq x y z
N MET A 1 -33.75 -57.39 -0.63
CA MET A 1 -33.67 -56.52 -1.83
C MET A 1 -34.19 -55.08 -1.62
N LYS A 2 -35.20 -54.80 -0.78
CA LYS A 2 -35.71 -53.42 -0.59
C LYS A 2 -34.81 -52.48 0.23
N LYS A 3 -33.97 -52.98 1.16
CA LYS A 3 -33.06 -52.14 1.98
C LYS A 3 -31.75 -51.76 1.27
N THR A 4 -31.29 -52.59 0.33
CA THR A 4 -30.07 -52.34 -0.46
C THR A 4 -30.28 -51.29 -1.55
N LEU A 5 -31.53 -51.14 -2.03
CA LEU A 5 -31.89 -50.15 -3.05
C LEU A 5 -31.92 -48.71 -2.50
N LEU A 6 -32.23 -48.54 -1.21
CA LEU A 6 -32.31 -47.22 -0.55
C LEU A 6 -30.90 -46.64 -0.28
N ILE A 7 -29.92 -47.48 0.04
CA ILE A 7 -28.52 -47.06 0.27
C ILE A 7 -27.85 -46.70 -1.06
N ALA A 8 -28.16 -47.40 -2.15
CA ALA A 8 -27.70 -47.05 -3.49
C ALA A 8 -28.34 -45.75 -4.01
N PHE A 9 -29.61 -45.47 -3.66
CA PHE A 9 -30.29 -44.23 -4.03
C PHE A 9 -29.78 -43.01 -3.24
N CYS A 10 -29.34 -43.19 -1.99
CA CYS A 10 -28.70 -42.11 -1.21
C CYS A 10 -27.25 -41.81 -1.61
N MET A 11 -26.51 -42.76 -2.21
CA MET A 11 -25.15 -42.49 -2.74
C MET A 11 -25.15 -41.82 -4.12
N LEU A 12 -26.26 -41.90 -4.87
CA LEU A 12 -26.43 -41.28 -6.20
C LEU A 12 -26.84 -39.79 -6.15
N LEU A 13 -26.99 -39.22 -4.95
CA LEU A 13 -27.31 -37.80 -4.74
C LEU A 13 -26.21 -37.04 -3.98
N SER A 14 -24.95 -37.47 -4.11
CA SER A 14 -23.83 -36.53 -3.90
C SER A 14 -23.73 -35.62 -5.11
N LEU A 15 -24.72 -34.72 -5.25
CA LEU A 15 -24.51 -33.50 -6.03
C LEU A 15 -23.30 -32.83 -5.39
N LYS A 16 -22.15 -32.91 -6.05
CA LYS A 16 -21.09 -31.94 -5.83
C LYS A 16 -21.77 -30.60 -6.09
N ALA A 17 -22.08 -29.86 -5.03
CA ALA A 17 -22.53 -28.49 -5.16
C ALA A 17 -21.35 -27.73 -5.78
N PHE A 18 -21.38 -27.60 -7.11
CA PHE A 18 -20.43 -26.75 -7.79
C PHE A 18 -20.77 -25.31 -7.40
N SER A 19 -19.75 -24.58 -6.95
CA SER A 19 -19.80 -23.11 -6.81
C SER A 19 -20.35 -22.52 -8.11
N ALA A 20 -21.50 -21.84 -8.04
CA ALA A 20 -22.06 -21.14 -9.18
C ALA A 20 -21.35 -19.80 -9.36
N THR A 21 -21.28 -19.34 -10.62
CA THR A 21 -20.88 -17.96 -10.92
C THR A 21 -22.09 -17.23 -11.47
N TYR A 22 -22.53 -16.20 -10.76
CA TYR A 22 -23.59 -15.31 -11.19
C TYR A 22 -22.99 -14.05 -11.84
N TYR A 23 -23.61 -13.61 -12.92
CA TYR A 23 -23.20 -12.42 -13.67
C TYR A 23 -24.17 -11.27 -13.39
N VAL A 24 -23.62 -10.07 -13.20
CA VAL A 24 -24.37 -8.84 -12.97
C VAL A 24 -23.93 -7.81 -14.01
N ASN A 25 -24.87 -7.29 -14.79
CA ASN A 25 -24.63 -6.22 -15.74
C ASN A 25 -25.90 -5.35 -15.82
N ALA A 26 -25.78 -4.07 -15.43
CA ALA A 26 -26.90 -3.13 -15.43
C ALA A 26 -27.51 -2.92 -16.82
N SER A 27 -26.75 -3.17 -17.90
CA SER A 27 -27.20 -3.05 -19.29
C SER A 27 -27.69 -4.35 -19.91
N ALA A 28 -27.75 -5.46 -19.17
CA ALA A 28 -28.20 -6.74 -19.71
C ALA A 28 -29.69 -6.70 -20.08
N THR A 29 -30.04 -7.31 -21.21
CA THR A 29 -31.42 -7.32 -21.76
C THR A 29 -32.02 -8.72 -21.85
N GLY A 30 -31.29 -9.77 -21.43
CA GLY A 30 -31.75 -11.15 -21.49
C GLY A 30 -32.71 -11.52 -20.36
N GLN A 31 -32.70 -12.79 -19.96
CA GLN A 31 -33.67 -13.37 -19.03
C GLN A 31 -33.52 -12.90 -17.57
N ASN A 32 -32.49 -12.10 -17.25
CA ASN A 32 -32.22 -11.59 -15.89
C ASN A 32 -32.13 -12.71 -14.84
N ASN A 33 -31.45 -13.82 -15.18
CA ASN A 33 -31.28 -15.00 -14.33
C ASN A 33 -29.85 -15.17 -13.78
N GLY A 34 -28.91 -14.33 -14.22
CA GLY A 34 -27.54 -14.31 -13.76
C GLY A 34 -26.64 -15.45 -14.26
N LEU A 35 -27.09 -16.31 -15.18
CA LEU A 35 -26.34 -17.52 -15.57
C LEU A 35 -25.32 -17.30 -16.72
N SER A 36 -25.30 -16.11 -17.31
CA SER A 36 -24.37 -15.69 -18.36
C SER A 36 -24.36 -14.17 -18.46
N TRP A 37 -23.39 -13.56 -19.13
CA TRP A 37 -23.41 -12.11 -19.39
C TRP A 37 -24.67 -11.64 -20.13
N ALA A 38 -25.14 -12.40 -21.13
CA ALA A 38 -26.35 -12.07 -21.87
C ALA A 38 -27.61 -12.10 -21.00
N ASN A 39 -27.68 -13.01 -20.03
CA ASN A 39 -28.81 -13.17 -19.11
C ASN A 39 -28.48 -12.65 -17.69
N ALA A 40 -27.51 -11.76 -17.57
CA ALA A 40 -27.01 -11.27 -16.28
C ALA A 40 -28.11 -10.60 -15.47
N PHE A 41 -27.98 -10.60 -14.14
CA PHE A 41 -28.82 -9.77 -13.30
C PHE A 41 -28.55 -8.29 -13.59
N THR A 42 -29.60 -7.49 -13.67
CA THR A 42 -29.51 -6.03 -13.85
C THR A 42 -29.23 -5.28 -12.55
N SER A 43 -29.32 -5.96 -11.40
CA SER A 43 -28.99 -5.42 -10.08
C SER A 43 -28.12 -6.40 -9.30
N LEU A 44 -27.07 -5.89 -8.64
CA LEU A 44 -26.24 -6.67 -7.73
C LEU A 44 -27.05 -7.22 -6.55
N GLN A 45 -28.07 -6.50 -6.09
CA GLN A 45 -28.91 -6.95 -4.97
C GLN A 45 -29.71 -8.21 -5.34
N SER A 46 -30.10 -8.37 -6.61
CA SER A 46 -30.75 -9.59 -7.10
C SER A 46 -29.81 -10.78 -7.07
N ALA A 47 -28.56 -10.62 -7.51
CA ALA A 47 -27.55 -11.68 -7.43
C ALA A 47 -27.25 -12.08 -5.96
N LEU A 48 -27.07 -11.09 -5.09
CA LEU A 48 -26.87 -11.31 -3.65
C LEU A 48 -28.07 -12.00 -2.97
N SER A 49 -29.27 -11.91 -3.53
CA SER A 49 -30.47 -12.56 -2.96
C SER A 49 -30.54 -14.06 -3.25
N VAL A 50 -29.91 -14.52 -4.33
CA VAL A 50 -29.94 -15.93 -4.77
C VAL A 50 -28.64 -16.68 -4.48
N ALA A 51 -27.52 -15.97 -4.36
CA ALA A 51 -26.21 -16.57 -4.10
C ALA A 51 -26.15 -17.25 -2.72
N ILE A 52 -25.53 -18.42 -2.68
CA ILE A 52 -25.31 -19.23 -1.48
C ILE A 52 -23.81 -19.38 -1.20
N PRO A 53 -23.40 -19.81 0.02
CA PRO A 53 -21.97 -19.92 0.35
C PRO A 53 -21.18 -20.71 -0.69
N ASN A 54 -19.98 -20.20 -1.01
CA ASN A 54 -19.07 -20.61 -2.08
C ASN A 54 -19.40 -20.11 -3.49
N ASP A 55 -20.56 -19.50 -3.74
CA ASP A 55 -20.83 -18.85 -5.03
C ASP A 55 -19.93 -17.63 -5.26
N LYS A 56 -19.79 -17.29 -6.54
CA LYS A 56 -19.10 -16.09 -7.01
C LYS A 56 -20.07 -15.18 -7.74
N ILE A 57 -19.91 -13.87 -7.59
CA ILE A 57 -20.65 -12.88 -8.37
C ILE A 57 -19.66 -12.03 -9.16
N TRP A 58 -19.78 -12.02 -10.49
CA TRP A 58 -19.00 -11.18 -11.39
C TRP A 58 -19.84 -10.00 -11.82
N VAL A 59 -19.32 -8.80 -11.62
CA VAL A 59 -20.04 -7.55 -11.82
C VAL A 59 -19.37 -6.76 -12.93
N ALA A 60 -20.11 -6.49 -13.99
CA ALA A 60 -19.65 -5.67 -15.10
C ALA A 60 -19.36 -4.22 -14.64
N THR A 61 -18.66 -3.48 -15.48
CA THR A 61 -18.45 -2.05 -15.30
C THR A 61 -19.78 -1.32 -15.24
N GLY A 62 -19.85 -0.31 -14.38
CA GLY A 62 -21.07 0.46 -14.17
C GLY A 62 -21.21 0.96 -12.74
N VAL A 63 -22.28 1.73 -12.52
CA VAL A 63 -22.63 2.28 -11.22
C VAL A 63 -23.86 1.55 -10.69
N TYR A 64 -23.70 0.87 -9.56
CA TYR A 64 -24.71 0.06 -8.92
C TYR A 64 -25.17 0.75 -7.63
N LYS A 65 -26.49 0.91 -7.50
CA LYS A 65 -27.14 1.50 -6.32
C LYS A 65 -27.89 0.41 -5.56
N ALA A 66 -27.83 0.45 -4.22
CA ALA A 66 -28.53 -0.53 -3.37
C ALA A 66 -30.06 -0.35 -3.42
N SER A 67 -30.54 0.83 -3.81
CA SER A 67 -31.95 1.17 -3.98
C SER A 67 -32.17 1.90 -5.30
N ALA A 68 -33.34 1.64 -5.89
CA ALA A 68 -33.86 2.38 -7.05
C ALA A 68 -34.58 3.67 -6.64
N THR A 69 -34.82 3.87 -5.33
CA THR A 69 -35.40 5.09 -4.73
C THR A 69 -34.39 5.76 -3.77
N ASP A 70 -34.78 6.86 -3.14
CA ASP A 70 -34.05 7.61 -2.11
C ASP A 70 -34.05 6.97 -0.71
N ASN A 71 -34.36 5.67 -0.59
CA ASN A 71 -34.36 5.01 0.72
C ASN A 71 -32.94 4.80 1.25
N ARG A 72 -32.48 5.76 2.04
CA ARG A 72 -31.15 5.83 2.66
C ARG A 72 -30.76 4.65 3.54
N SER A 73 -31.72 3.85 3.98
CA SER A 73 -31.45 2.70 4.87
C SER A 73 -31.05 1.43 4.12
N THR A 74 -31.19 1.43 2.79
CA THR A 74 -30.82 0.30 1.93
C THR A 74 -29.31 0.23 1.71
N SER A 75 -28.79 -0.99 1.70
CA SER A 75 -27.37 -1.28 1.57
C SER A 75 -27.19 -2.52 0.72
N PHE A 76 -26.02 -2.69 0.10
CA PHE A 76 -25.59 -4.00 -0.40
C PHE A 76 -25.27 -4.89 0.79
N VAL A 77 -26.19 -5.79 1.11
CA VAL A 77 -26.00 -6.76 2.20
C VAL A 77 -25.24 -7.96 1.66
N MET A 78 -23.98 -8.08 2.06
CA MET A 78 -23.13 -9.21 1.67
C MET A 78 -23.68 -10.52 2.20
N LYS A 79 -23.25 -11.65 1.61
CA LYS A 79 -23.63 -13.00 2.05
C LYS A 79 -22.41 -13.77 2.56
N ASN A 80 -22.58 -14.46 3.68
CA ASN A 80 -21.55 -15.28 4.31
C ASN A 80 -21.04 -16.32 3.30
N GLY A 81 -19.73 -16.35 3.03
CA GLY A 81 -19.13 -17.27 2.07
C GLY A 81 -19.30 -16.92 0.58
N VAL A 82 -19.89 -15.78 0.21
CA VAL A 82 -20.09 -15.39 -1.21
C VAL A 82 -19.08 -14.33 -1.62
N SER A 83 -18.24 -14.64 -2.60
CA SER A 83 -17.23 -13.71 -3.10
C SER A 83 -17.74 -12.90 -4.28
N ILE A 84 -17.42 -11.62 -4.34
CA ILE A 84 -17.85 -10.71 -5.41
C ILE A 84 -16.64 -10.01 -6.04
N TYR A 85 -16.70 -9.85 -7.37
CA TYR A 85 -15.61 -9.35 -8.18
C TYR A 85 -16.13 -8.32 -9.19
N GLY A 86 -15.55 -7.12 -9.18
CA GLY A 86 -15.74 -6.07 -10.18
C GLY A 86 -14.59 -6.04 -11.20
N GLY A 87 -14.72 -5.20 -12.22
CA GLY A 87 -13.67 -5.03 -13.24
C GLY A 87 -13.95 -5.71 -14.59
N PHE A 88 -15.19 -6.12 -14.87
CA PHE A 88 -15.54 -6.87 -16.08
C PHE A 88 -16.18 -5.98 -17.15
N ASN A 89 -15.88 -6.21 -18.44
CA ASN A 89 -16.57 -5.58 -19.56
C ASN A 89 -17.89 -6.29 -19.91
N GLY A 90 -18.11 -7.50 -19.37
CA GLY A 90 -19.31 -8.29 -19.64
C GLY A 90 -19.13 -9.28 -20.80
N THR A 91 -17.90 -9.69 -21.07
CA THR A 91 -17.56 -10.67 -22.13
C THR A 91 -16.62 -11.76 -21.67
N GLU A 92 -16.04 -11.60 -20.48
CA GLU A 92 -15.02 -12.44 -19.92
C GLU A 92 -15.55 -13.83 -19.56
N THR A 93 -14.74 -14.85 -19.79
CA THR A 93 -14.98 -16.25 -19.44
C THR A 93 -14.14 -16.72 -18.26
N ALA A 94 -13.17 -15.92 -17.81
CA ALA A 94 -12.26 -16.22 -16.70
C ALA A 94 -12.01 -14.99 -15.82
N LEU A 95 -11.70 -15.21 -14.54
CA LEU A 95 -11.53 -14.14 -13.54
C LEU A 95 -10.32 -13.24 -13.83
N ASP A 96 -9.26 -13.80 -14.42
CA ASP A 96 -8.01 -13.13 -14.76
C ASP A 96 -8.10 -12.26 -16.03
N GLN A 97 -9.19 -12.37 -16.80
CA GLN A 97 -9.45 -11.50 -17.96
C GLN A 97 -10.00 -10.12 -17.57
N ARG A 98 -10.44 -9.93 -16.32
CA ARG A 98 -10.96 -8.67 -15.83
C ARG A 98 -9.86 -7.59 -15.82
N ASN A 99 -10.23 -6.34 -16.06
CA ASN A 99 -9.32 -5.21 -15.94
C ASN A 99 -9.96 -4.09 -15.13
N ILE A 100 -9.62 -4.05 -13.84
CA ILE A 100 -10.18 -3.08 -12.88
C ILE A 100 -9.89 -1.62 -13.23
N ALA A 101 -8.80 -1.35 -13.96
CA ALA A 101 -8.41 0.01 -14.33
C ALA A 101 -9.26 0.55 -15.49
N THR A 102 -9.64 -0.32 -16.44
CA THR A 102 -10.39 0.10 -17.64
C THR A 102 -11.88 -0.21 -17.56
N ALA A 103 -12.32 -1.06 -16.63
CA ALA A 103 -13.71 -1.47 -16.47
C ALA A 103 -14.21 -1.22 -15.03
N PRO A 104 -14.23 0.04 -14.55
CA PRO A 104 -14.54 0.35 -13.15
C PRO A 104 -15.96 -0.09 -12.77
N THR A 105 -16.09 -0.69 -11.59
CA THR A 105 -17.38 -1.10 -11.00
C THR A 105 -17.59 -0.33 -9.70
N THR A 106 -18.63 0.51 -9.65
CA THR A 106 -18.90 1.38 -8.49
C THR A 106 -20.13 0.91 -7.72
N LEU A 107 -19.98 0.70 -6.42
CA LEU A 107 -21.07 0.61 -5.45
C LEU A 107 -21.31 2.03 -4.90
N SER A 108 -22.38 2.68 -5.38
CA SER A 108 -22.63 4.09 -5.08
C SER A 108 -23.58 4.27 -3.92
N GLY A 109 -23.19 5.13 -3.00
CA GLY A 109 -24.06 5.68 -1.97
C GLY A 109 -24.93 6.83 -2.47
N ASP A 110 -24.55 7.49 -3.56
CA ASP A 110 -25.34 8.51 -4.25
C ASP A 110 -26.58 7.87 -4.90
N ILE A 111 -27.69 7.91 -4.15
CA ILE A 111 -29.01 7.39 -4.53
C ILE A 111 -29.96 8.58 -4.62
N GLY A 112 -30.79 8.63 -5.66
CA GLY A 112 -31.60 9.82 -5.95
C GLY A 112 -30.89 10.83 -6.86
N GLU A 113 -30.90 12.10 -6.46
CA GLU A 113 -30.39 13.25 -7.19
C GLU A 113 -28.86 13.28 -7.16
N PRO A 114 -28.17 13.29 -8.32
CA PRO A 114 -26.71 13.25 -8.36
C PRO A 114 -26.06 14.39 -7.57
N GLY A 115 -25.14 14.02 -6.67
CA GLY A 115 -24.33 14.95 -5.89
C GLY A 115 -25.01 15.53 -4.64
N THR A 116 -26.22 15.10 -4.29
CA THR A 116 -26.86 15.54 -3.04
C THR A 116 -26.58 14.56 -1.90
N ASN A 117 -26.18 15.06 -0.74
CA ASN A 117 -25.92 14.18 0.42
C ASN A 117 -27.20 13.77 1.18
N ASN A 118 -28.33 14.42 0.90
CA ASN A 118 -29.55 14.28 1.69
C ASN A 118 -30.31 13.00 1.41
N ASP A 119 -30.08 12.39 0.26
CA ASP A 119 -30.62 11.11 -0.20
C ASP A 119 -29.57 10.01 -0.25
N ASN A 120 -28.26 10.32 -0.15
CA ASN A 120 -27.21 9.30 -0.06
C ASN A 120 -27.48 8.23 1.00
N THR A 121 -27.19 6.96 0.66
CA THR A 121 -27.31 5.85 1.62
C THR A 121 -26.43 6.09 2.85
N TYR A 122 -26.95 5.70 4.00
CA TYR A 122 -26.19 5.73 5.25
C TYR A 122 -25.01 4.77 5.22
N LYS A 123 -25.17 3.60 4.57
CA LYS A 123 -24.18 2.51 4.57
C LYS A 123 -24.22 1.82 3.21
N ILE A 124 -23.17 1.94 2.42
CA ILE A 124 -23.15 1.33 1.08
C ILE A 124 -23.10 -0.20 1.21
N VAL A 125 -22.15 -0.73 1.98
CA VAL A 125 -21.95 -2.16 2.17
C VAL A 125 -22.16 -2.55 3.63
N LYS A 126 -22.92 -3.62 3.87
CA LYS A 126 -23.12 -4.22 5.20
C LYS A 126 -22.61 -5.65 5.23
N VAL A 127 -21.79 -5.97 6.24
CA VAL A 127 -21.22 -7.29 6.48
C VAL A 127 -21.40 -7.62 7.97
N GLN A 128 -22.23 -8.61 8.30
CA GLN A 128 -22.57 -8.87 9.71
C GLN A 128 -22.68 -10.36 10.00
N ASN A 129 -22.10 -10.78 11.14
CA ASN A 129 -22.22 -12.13 11.68
C ASN A 129 -21.65 -13.22 10.74
N PHE A 130 -20.51 -12.95 10.10
CA PHE A 130 -19.89 -13.91 9.19
C PHE A 130 -18.90 -14.80 9.91
N THR A 131 -19.03 -16.10 9.65
CA THR A 131 -18.13 -17.15 10.15
C THR A 131 -17.30 -17.79 9.05
N THR A 132 -17.64 -17.53 7.79
CA THR A 132 -16.91 -17.99 6.61
C THR A 132 -16.35 -16.76 5.87
N GLY A 133 -15.13 -16.89 5.37
CA GLY A 133 -14.48 -15.83 4.59
C GLY A 133 -15.19 -15.55 3.27
N PHE A 134 -14.97 -14.36 2.73
CA PHE A 134 -15.34 -13.99 1.37
C PHE A 134 -14.32 -13.00 0.81
N THR A 135 -14.36 -12.82 -0.52
CA THR A 135 -13.57 -11.79 -1.19
C THR A 135 -14.48 -10.68 -1.72
N LEU A 136 -14.10 -9.43 -1.45
CA LEU A 136 -14.60 -8.23 -2.13
C LEU A 136 -13.46 -7.64 -2.95
N ASP A 137 -13.57 -7.66 -4.28
CA ASP A 137 -12.42 -7.34 -5.14
C ASP A 137 -12.76 -6.49 -6.36
N GLY A 138 -12.07 -5.37 -6.55
CA GLY A 138 -12.18 -4.54 -7.76
C GLY A 138 -13.37 -3.59 -7.77
N PHE A 139 -13.76 -3.06 -6.61
CA PHE A 139 -14.89 -2.13 -6.47
C PHE A 139 -14.47 -0.75 -6.00
N ILE A 140 -15.10 0.28 -6.56
CA ILE A 140 -15.14 1.63 -5.99
C ILE A 140 -16.38 1.71 -5.09
N ILE A 141 -16.20 2.06 -3.83
CA ILE A 141 -17.26 2.18 -2.80
C ILE A 141 -17.29 3.65 -2.38
N SER A 142 -18.27 4.38 -2.88
CA SER A 142 -18.21 5.85 -2.85
C SER A 142 -19.50 6.56 -2.49
N ASN A 143 -19.35 7.73 -1.88
CA ASN A 143 -20.44 8.67 -1.56
C ASN A 143 -21.46 8.14 -0.55
N GLY A 144 -21.05 7.29 0.38
CA GLY A 144 -21.85 6.95 1.55
C GLY A 144 -21.91 8.17 2.48
N TYR A 145 -23.10 8.49 3.01
CA TYR A 145 -23.27 9.67 3.87
C TYR A 145 -24.20 9.36 5.05
N ASP A 146 -23.60 9.18 6.23
CA ASP A 146 -24.30 9.03 7.50
C ASP A 146 -24.09 10.27 8.38
N GLY A 147 -24.85 11.32 8.08
CA GLY A 147 -24.84 12.59 8.81
C GLY A 147 -25.55 12.56 10.17
N THR A 148 -26.00 11.40 10.64
CA THR A 148 -26.70 11.28 11.92
C THR A 148 -25.73 11.33 13.11
N ALA A 149 -26.18 11.77 14.29
CA ALA A 149 -25.30 11.86 15.47
C ALA A 149 -24.62 10.52 15.85
N SER A 150 -25.25 9.39 15.50
CA SER A 150 -24.73 8.03 15.69
C SER A 150 -24.13 7.42 14.42
N GLY A 151 -23.88 8.23 13.38
CA GLY A 151 -23.54 7.77 12.06
C GLY A 151 -22.16 7.13 11.98
N LYS A 152 -22.09 5.92 11.43
CA LYS A 152 -20.86 5.10 11.43
C LYS A 152 -20.71 4.23 10.18
N GLY A 153 -19.48 4.09 9.67
CA GLY A 153 -19.13 3.14 8.62
C GLY A 153 -19.90 3.37 7.33
N ALA A 154 -19.82 4.56 6.76
CA ALA A 154 -20.71 4.96 5.66
C ALA A 154 -20.38 4.25 4.34
N GLY A 155 -19.11 3.97 4.06
CA GLY A 155 -18.70 3.11 2.96
C GLY A 155 -18.97 1.64 3.28
N LEU A 156 -18.41 1.13 4.36
CA LEU A 156 -18.58 -0.26 4.78
C LEU A 156 -18.78 -0.38 6.29
N TYR A 157 -19.82 -1.12 6.67
CA TYR A 157 -20.17 -1.40 8.05
C TYR A 157 -20.01 -2.90 8.33
N MET A 158 -18.95 -3.26 9.07
CA MET A 158 -18.59 -4.65 9.41
C MET A 158 -18.68 -4.90 10.91
N THR A 159 -19.46 -5.91 11.31
CA THR A 159 -19.63 -6.28 12.72
C THR A 159 -19.67 -7.80 12.93
N ASN A 160 -19.01 -8.32 13.97
CA ASN A 160 -19.06 -9.72 14.37
C ASN A 160 -18.66 -10.71 13.25
N CYS A 161 -17.59 -10.40 12.52
CA CYS A 161 -17.15 -11.20 11.40
C CYS A 161 -15.83 -11.90 11.70
N GLN A 162 -15.90 -13.17 12.06
CA GLN A 162 -14.76 -13.98 12.47
C GLN A 162 -14.25 -14.91 11.35
N GLY A 163 -14.90 -14.89 10.18
CA GLY A 163 -14.37 -15.52 8.96
C GLY A 163 -13.19 -14.72 8.39
N GLY A 164 -12.28 -15.37 7.66
CA GLY A 164 -11.18 -14.69 6.96
C GLY A 164 -11.68 -13.83 5.80
N ILE A 165 -12.01 -12.56 6.06
CA ILE A 165 -12.50 -11.62 5.04
C ILE A 165 -11.32 -10.98 4.33
N ASN A 166 -11.32 -11.01 3.00
CA ASN A 166 -10.31 -10.37 2.17
C ASN A 166 -10.97 -9.30 1.30
N ILE A 167 -10.54 -8.05 1.46
CA ILE A 167 -10.97 -6.92 0.65
C ILE A 167 -9.74 -6.48 -0.14
N ARG A 168 -9.80 -6.50 -1.48
CA ARG A 168 -8.63 -6.19 -2.29
C ARG A 168 -8.92 -5.38 -3.54
N ASN A 169 -7.96 -4.59 -3.99
CA ASN A 169 -8.13 -3.75 -5.19
C ASN A 169 -9.39 -2.87 -5.12
N CYS A 170 -9.74 -2.40 -3.92
CA CYS A 170 -10.94 -1.61 -3.69
C CYS A 170 -10.57 -0.16 -3.41
N VAL A 171 -11.45 0.75 -3.83
CA VAL A 171 -11.31 2.19 -3.56
C VAL A 171 -12.48 2.62 -2.67
N PHE A 172 -12.20 3.05 -1.44
CA PHE A 172 -13.16 3.71 -0.57
C PHE A 172 -13.03 5.22 -0.74
N TYR A 173 -13.98 5.84 -1.44
CA TYR A 173 -13.86 7.23 -1.88
C TYR A 173 -14.99 8.12 -1.34
N ASN A 174 -14.61 9.23 -0.70
CA ASN A 174 -15.55 10.29 -0.32
C ASN A 174 -16.75 9.77 0.51
N ASN A 175 -16.48 8.88 1.47
CA ASN A 175 -17.50 8.43 2.41
C ASN A 175 -17.43 9.25 3.69
N TYR A 176 -18.60 9.64 4.20
CA TYR A 176 -18.73 10.49 5.37
C TYR A 176 -19.62 9.88 6.43
N ALA A 177 -19.11 9.84 7.67
CA ALA A 177 -19.90 9.50 8.84
C ALA A 177 -19.71 10.59 9.89
N TYR A 178 -20.80 11.13 10.43
CA TYR A 178 -20.70 12.21 11.41
C TYR A 178 -19.95 11.78 12.67
N HIS A 179 -20.22 10.57 13.18
CA HIS A 179 -19.61 10.09 14.42
C HIS A 179 -18.21 9.49 14.19
N SER A 180 -18.13 8.32 13.56
CA SER A 180 -16.85 7.61 13.38
C SER A 180 -16.84 6.64 12.20
N GLY A 181 -15.65 6.35 11.65
CA GLY A 181 -15.52 5.43 10.52
C GLY A 181 -16.15 5.99 9.25
N GLY A 182 -15.64 7.11 8.75
CA GLY A 182 -16.18 7.77 7.56
C GLY A 182 -16.22 6.82 6.38
N GLY A 183 -15.07 6.21 6.10
CA GLY A 183 -14.96 5.07 5.21
C GLY A 183 -15.61 3.81 5.81
N LEU A 184 -15.03 3.32 6.89
CA LEU A 184 -15.31 1.98 7.40
C LEU A 184 -15.49 1.95 8.91
N LEU A 185 -16.46 1.16 9.36
CA LEU A 185 -16.51 0.61 10.72
C LEU A 185 -16.13 -0.87 10.66
N ILE A 186 -15.20 -1.28 11.52
CA ILE A 186 -14.86 -2.68 11.75
C ILE A 186 -14.99 -2.95 13.25
N ASP A 187 -15.95 -3.78 13.64
CA ASP A 187 -16.24 -4.08 15.05
C ASP A 187 -16.24 -5.59 15.26
N HIS A 188 -15.46 -6.07 16.22
CA HIS A 188 -15.29 -7.49 16.53
C HIS A 188 -15.11 -8.37 15.27
N SER A 189 -14.18 -8.00 14.39
CA SER A 189 -14.05 -8.59 13.05
C SER A 189 -12.61 -8.77 12.55
N ASN A 190 -12.38 -9.83 11.76
CA ASN A 190 -11.09 -10.16 11.16
C ASN A 190 -11.10 -9.84 9.67
N VAL A 191 -10.22 -8.96 9.22
CA VAL A 191 -10.18 -8.52 7.83
C VAL A 191 -8.77 -8.15 7.37
N THR A 192 -8.46 -8.57 6.15
CA THR A 192 -7.28 -8.13 5.41
C THR A 192 -7.71 -7.22 4.28
N PHE A 193 -7.12 -6.02 4.23
CA PHE A 193 -7.17 -5.12 3.09
C PHE A 193 -5.85 -5.22 2.33
N GLU A 194 -5.94 -5.46 1.02
CA GLU A 194 -4.77 -5.60 0.16
C GLU A 194 -4.92 -4.72 -1.09
N ASN A 195 -3.93 -3.89 -1.41
CA ASN A 195 -3.98 -3.01 -2.59
C ASN A 195 -5.25 -2.15 -2.62
N CYS A 196 -5.64 -1.58 -1.47
CA CYS A 196 -6.84 -0.75 -1.35
C CYS A 196 -6.50 0.72 -1.16
N ASP A 197 -7.31 1.58 -1.76
CA ASP A 197 -7.19 3.02 -1.67
C ASP A 197 -8.30 3.60 -0.80
N PHE A 198 -7.94 4.34 0.23
CA PHE A 198 -8.86 5.07 1.10
C PHE A 198 -8.65 6.57 0.85
N LEU A 199 -9.58 7.15 0.11
CA LEU A 199 -9.46 8.48 -0.45
C LEU A 199 -10.56 9.40 0.05
N TYR A 200 -10.18 10.52 0.67
CA TYR A 200 -11.10 11.59 1.07
C TYR A 200 -12.27 11.13 1.95
N ASN A 201 -12.08 10.08 2.75
CA ASN A 201 -13.08 9.66 3.72
C ASN A 201 -12.97 10.52 4.97
N SER A 202 -14.11 10.88 5.56
CA SER A 202 -14.11 11.87 6.62
C SER A 202 -15.11 11.62 7.75
N THR A 203 -14.72 12.10 8.94
CA THR A 203 -15.58 12.16 10.12
C THR A 203 -15.48 13.52 10.79
N PHE A 204 -16.56 13.96 11.45
CA PHE A 204 -16.59 15.26 12.12
C PHE A 204 -16.36 15.15 13.64
N ASN A 205 -17.07 14.25 14.32
CA ASN A 205 -17.19 14.30 15.78
C ASN A 205 -16.11 13.53 16.56
N TYR A 206 -15.74 12.31 16.12
CA TYR A 206 -14.88 11.43 16.92
C TYR A 206 -13.60 10.99 16.20
N GLY A 207 -13.66 9.98 15.34
CA GLY A 207 -12.43 9.47 14.74
C GLY A 207 -12.59 8.38 13.70
N GLY A 208 -11.47 8.01 13.08
CA GLY A 208 -11.44 7.03 12.00
C GLY A 208 -11.98 7.63 10.70
N GLY A 209 -11.22 8.53 10.08
CA GLY A 209 -11.60 9.15 8.81
C GLY A 209 -11.80 8.08 7.74
N ALA A 210 -10.76 7.30 7.47
CA ALA A 210 -10.86 6.08 6.68
C ALA A 210 -11.42 4.91 7.49
N ILE A 211 -10.82 4.54 8.62
CA ILE A 211 -11.19 3.33 9.37
C ILE A 211 -11.40 3.63 10.85
N TYR A 212 -12.51 3.17 11.40
CA TYR A 212 -12.72 3.10 12.84
C TYR A 212 -12.88 1.65 13.27
N SER A 213 -12.07 1.23 14.25
CA SER A 213 -12.24 -0.04 14.96
C SER A 213 -12.71 0.21 16.38
N ALA A 214 -13.68 -0.59 16.83
CA ALA A 214 -14.25 -0.50 18.17
C ALA A 214 -14.22 -1.87 18.88
N ASN A 215 -14.38 -1.81 20.20
CA ASN A 215 -14.35 -2.93 21.16
C ASN A 215 -13.02 -3.68 21.20
N VAL A 216 -12.28 -3.42 22.28
CA VAL A 216 -10.95 -3.91 22.71
C VAL A 216 -10.62 -5.39 22.49
N SER A 217 -11.56 -6.27 22.15
CA SER A 217 -11.26 -7.69 21.91
C SER A 217 -11.93 -8.23 20.65
N GLY A 218 -11.14 -8.86 19.78
CA GLY A 218 -11.62 -9.67 18.66
C GLY A 218 -11.60 -9.01 17.27
N SER A 219 -11.09 -7.78 17.15
CA SER A 219 -10.79 -7.18 15.84
C SER A 219 -9.32 -7.41 15.45
N ASN A 220 -9.10 -8.02 14.28
CA ASN A 220 -7.77 -8.19 13.69
C ASN A 220 -7.78 -7.56 12.29
N ILE A 221 -6.99 -6.50 12.10
CA ILE A 221 -6.94 -5.73 10.86
C ILE A 221 -5.53 -5.79 10.28
N SER A 222 -5.41 -6.26 9.05
CA SER A 222 -4.18 -6.15 8.26
C SER A 222 -4.41 -5.20 7.07
N LEU A 223 -3.58 -4.18 6.97
CA LEU A 223 -3.56 -3.20 5.87
C LEU A 223 -2.27 -3.42 5.10
N ILE A 224 -2.35 -3.93 3.88
CA ILE A 224 -1.19 -4.37 3.10
C ILE A 224 -1.20 -3.67 1.74
N ALA A 225 -0.12 -2.95 1.42
CA ALA A 225 0.01 -2.26 0.14
C ALA A 225 -1.15 -1.29 -0.17
N CYS A 226 -1.72 -0.67 0.87
CA CYS A 226 -2.82 0.27 0.80
C CYS A 226 -2.33 1.72 0.71
N LYS A 227 -3.13 2.58 0.05
CA LYS A 227 -2.94 4.04 0.04
C LYS A 227 -4.01 4.72 0.89
N PHE A 228 -3.60 5.60 1.80
CA PHE A 228 -4.51 6.47 2.56
C PHE A 228 -4.21 7.92 2.21
N THR A 229 -5.15 8.59 1.53
CA THR A 229 -4.93 9.95 1.06
C THR A 229 -6.12 10.87 1.26
N GLY A 230 -5.86 12.06 1.80
CA GLY A 230 -6.87 13.10 1.96
C GLY A 230 -7.96 12.76 2.97
N ASN A 231 -7.79 11.71 3.79
CA ASN A 231 -8.78 11.38 4.81
C ASN A 231 -8.70 12.39 5.95
N SER A 232 -9.84 12.67 6.57
CA SER A 232 -9.91 13.63 7.66
C SER A 232 -10.75 13.13 8.84
N ALA A 233 -10.32 13.47 10.05
CA ALA A 233 -11.06 13.12 11.25
C ALA A 233 -10.74 14.13 12.34
N ARG A 234 -11.48 14.04 13.45
CA ARG A 234 -10.98 14.61 14.68
C ARG A 234 -9.71 13.87 15.12
N GLN A 235 -9.78 12.57 15.42
CA GLN A 235 -8.62 11.69 15.73
C GLN A 235 -8.56 10.48 14.79
N GLY A 236 -7.37 10.04 14.39
CA GLY A 236 -7.18 8.85 13.56
C GLY A 236 -7.73 9.05 12.15
N ALA A 237 -7.17 9.98 11.38
CA ALA A 237 -7.60 10.24 10.01
C ALA A 237 -7.48 8.99 9.12
N VAL A 238 -6.40 8.21 9.31
CA VAL A 238 -6.23 6.88 8.68
C VAL A 238 -7.03 5.85 9.47
N ILE A 239 -6.66 5.69 10.74
CA ILE A 239 -7.31 4.71 11.60
C ILE A 239 -7.36 5.23 13.04
N ASN A 240 -8.51 5.04 13.66
CA ASN A 240 -8.65 5.07 15.11
C ASN A 240 -8.98 3.64 15.54
N PHE A 241 -8.01 2.99 16.16
CA PHE A 241 -7.99 1.55 16.41
C PHE A 241 -8.14 1.24 17.89
N ASP A 242 -9.01 0.27 18.14
CA ASP A 242 -9.18 -0.44 19.38
C ASP A 242 -9.50 -1.90 19.00
N GLY A 243 -8.70 -2.86 19.45
CA GLY A 243 -8.80 -4.26 19.01
C GLY A 243 -7.61 -5.12 19.42
N THR A 244 -7.47 -6.30 18.80
CA THR A 244 -6.44 -7.29 19.15
C THR A 244 -5.17 -7.11 18.32
N SER A 245 -5.28 -7.03 16.99
CA SER A 245 -4.11 -6.92 16.12
C SER A 245 -4.31 -5.86 15.03
N LEU A 246 -3.32 -4.98 14.88
CA LEU A 246 -3.21 -4.02 13.79
C LEU A 246 -1.85 -4.16 13.10
N ILE A 247 -1.86 -4.60 11.86
CA ILE A 247 -0.67 -4.69 11.00
C ILE A 247 -0.83 -3.72 9.83
N ILE A 248 0.14 -2.82 9.67
CA ILE A 248 0.23 -1.84 8.60
C ILE A 248 1.52 -2.16 7.83
N ASP A 249 1.44 -2.84 6.70
CA ASP A 249 2.60 -3.25 5.89
C ASP A 249 2.55 -2.61 4.49
N ARG A 250 3.67 -2.01 4.05
CA ARG A 250 3.81 -1.44 2.71
C ARG A 250 2.78 -0.38 2.34
N ASN A 251 2.29 0.37 3.32
CA ASN A 251 1.25 1.36 3.09
C ASN A 251 1.85 2.74 2.78
N ILE A 252 1.15 3.50 1.95
CA ILE A 252 1.44 4.92 1.68
C ILE A 252 0.39 5.76 2.38
N VAL A 253 0.81 6.57 3.35
CA VAL A 253 -0.05 7.44 4.16
C VAL A 253 0.34 8.89 3.91
N SER A 254 -0.50 9.63 3.18
CA SER A 254 -0.20 11.01 2.82
C SER A 254 -1.40 11.94 2.76
N SER A 255 -1.19 13.25 2.93
CA SER A 255 -2.24 14.27 2.85
C SER A 255 -3.43 14.08 3.82
N ASN A 256 -3.30 13.24 4.85
CA ASN A 256 -4.38 13.04 5.82
C ASN A 256 -4.36 14.14 6.88
N THR A 257 -5.53 14.52 7.39
CA THR A 257 -5.65 15.65 8.32
C THR A 257 -6.40 15.28 9.60
N THR A 258 -5.83 15.58 10.76
CA THR A 258 -6.55 15.54 12.05
C THR A 258 -6.69 16.92 12.68
N SER A 259 -7.87 17.17 13.27
CA SER A 259 -8.11 18.37 14.07
C SER A 259 -7.75 18.19 15.55
N SER A 260 -7.62 16.94 16.03
CA SER A 260 -7.25 16.60 17.41
C SER A 260 -6.63 15.20 17.52
N GLY A 261 -5.39 15.09 18.00
CA GLY A 261 -4.70 13.81 18.08
C GLY A 261 -4.11 13.37 16.74
N SER A 262 -3.94 12.05 16.56
CA SER A 262 -2.95 11.52 15.60
C SER A 262 -3.53 11.02 14.29
N ILE A 263 -2.70 10.97 13.24
CA ILE A 263 -3.08 10.42 11.93
C ILE A 263 -3.42 8.92 12.02
N ILE A 264 -2.54 8.17 12.69
CA ILE A 264 -2.74 6.77 13.09
C ILE A 264 -2.85 6.77 14.62
N ALA A 265 -4.05 6.48 15.12
CA ALA A 265 -4.34 6.43 16.55
C ALA A 265 -4.64 5.00 16.98
N VAL A 266 -3.82 4.45 17.88
CA VAL A 266 -3.99 3.11 18.46
C VAL A 266 -4.27 3.27 19.94
N ASN A 267 -5.52 3.10 20.36
CA ASN A 267 -5.93 3.24 21.75
C ASN A 267 -5.56 1.99 22.56
N ASP A 268 -5.69 0.81 21.97
CA ASP A 268 -5.20 -0.44 22.53
C ASP A 268 -4.99 -1.48 21.42
N ALA A 269 -4.05 -2.40 21.66
CA ALA A 269 -3.73 -3.52 20.77
C ALA A 269 -2.90 -4.56 21.51
N ASP A 270 -3.10 -5.85 21.28
CA ASP A 270 -2.17 -6.89 21.75
C ASP A 270 -0.95 -6.99 20.82
N ASP A 271 -1.15 -6.74 19.51
CA ASP A 271 -0.11 -6.70 18.48
C ASP A 271 -0.28 -5.48 17.58
N PHE A 272 0.69 -4.57 17.59
CA PHE A 272 0.70 -3.37 16.75
C PHE A 272 2.00 -3.26 15.95
N LYS A 273 1.90 -3.27 14.62
CA LYS A 273 3.07 -3.21 13.73
C LYS A 273 2.85 -2.23 12.59
N VAL A 274 3.79 -1.31 12.40
CA VAL A 274 3.95 -0.51 11.18
C VAL A 274 5.25 -0.95 10.50
N LEU A 275 5.13 -1.48 9.30
CA LEU A 275 6.19 -2.17 8.60
C LEU A 275 6.26 -1.61 7.19
N ASN A 276 7.48 -1.42 6.70
CA ASN A 276 7.75 -1.16 5.29
C ASN A 276 6.95 -0.01 4.67
N SER A 277 6.53 0.97 5.46
CA SER A 277 5.52 1.94 5.05
C SER A 277 6.12 3.34 4.85
N LEU A 278 5.49 4.13 3.98
CA LEU A 278 5.80 5.55 3.78
C LEU A 278 4.70 6.40 4.41
N ILE A 279 5.05 7.26 5.37
CA ILE A 279 4.12 8.13 6.08
C ILE A 279 4.62 9.57 5.98
N VAL A 280 4.05 10.33 5.05
CA VAL A 280 4.57 11.65 4.67
C VAL A 280 3.49 12.68 4.39
N GLY A 281 3.78 13.96 4.65
CA GLY A 281 2.90 15.04 4.20
C GLY A 281 1.52 15.03 4.83
N ASN A 282 1.38 14.49 6.03
CA ASN A 282 0.13 14.56 6.80
C ASN A 282 0.11 15.84 7.65
N LEU A 283 -1.09 16.29 8.01
CA LEU A 283 -1.31 17.52 8.78
C LEU A 283 -2.06 17.22 10.08
N THR A 284 -1.54 17.68 11.20
CA THR A 284 -2.28 17.79 12.46
C THR A 284 -2.44 19.27 12.82
N THR A 285 -3.57 19.66 13.41
CA THR A 285 -3.84 21.08 13.71
C THR A 285 -4.09 21.36 15.19
N SER A 286 -3.87 20.40 16.08
CA SER A 286 -4.19 20.50 17.52
C SER A 286 -2.97 20.85 18.38
N ASN A 287 -3.23 21.55 19.48
CA ASN A 287 -2.24 22.06 20.43
C ASN A 287 -1.92 21.12 21.61
N SER A 288 -2.45 19.89 21.61
CA SER A 288 -2.18 18.91 22.66
C SER A 288 -2.18 17.49 22.11
N GLY A 289 -1.02 16.83 22.13
CA GLY A 289 -0.90 15.39 21.85
C GLY A 289 -1.13 15.02 20.38
N SER A 290 -0.65 15.84 19.44
CA SER A 290 -0.82 15.60 18.01
C SER A 290 0.41 14.90 17.43
N SER A 291 0.35 13.57 17.30
CA SER A 291 1.40 12.76 16.67
C SER A 291 1.03 12.33 15.25
N VAL A 292 1.99 11.79 14.50
CA VAL A 292 1.68 11.06 13.26
C VAL A 292 1.19 9.67 13.63
N ILE A 293 1.94 8.99 14.50
CA ILE A 293 1.62 7.69 15.08
C ILE A 293 1.54 7.88 16.58
N SER A 294 0.40 7.57 17.19
CA SER A 294 0.28 7.46 18.64
C SER A 294 -0.25 6.09 19.03
N SER A 295 0.36 5.50 20.05
CA SER A 295 -0.05 4.19 20.55
C SER A 295 -0.08 4.16 22.08
N TYR A 296 -1.21 3.65 22.60
CA TYR A 296 -1.47 3.45 24.02
C TYR A 296 -1.54 1.96 24.40
N THR A 297 -1.16 1.07 23.47
CA THR A 297 -0.98 -0.36 23.73
C THR A 297 0.02 -0.59 24.86
N SER A 298 -0.22 -1.62 25.68
CA SER A 298 0.79 -2.15 26.62
C SER A 298 1.62 -3.32 26.05
N SER A 299 1.44 -3.62 24.76
CA SER A 299 2.13 -4.68 24.04
C SER A 299 3.64 -4.48 24.07
N GLN A 300 4.35 -5.56 24.39
CA GLN A 300 5.81 -5.58 24.35
C GLN A 300 6.38 -5.84 22.96
N ASP A 301 5.54 -5.94 21.93
CA ASP A 301 5.97 -6.17 20.54
C ASP A 301 5.55 -5.02 19.60
N ALA A 302 5.01 -3.93 20.15
CA ALA A 302 4.65 -2.74 19.38
C ALA A 302 5.87 -2.22 18.59
N SER A 303 5.74 -2.08 17.27
CA SER A 303 6.92 -1.80 16.43
C SER A 303 6.66 -0.95 15.19
N VAL A 304 7.69 -0.18 14.82
CA VAL A 304 7.82 0.58 13.57
C VAL A 304 9.14 0.16 12.91
N ILE A 305 9.07 -0.63 11.84
CA ILE A 305 10.25 -1.25 11.22
C ILE A 305 10.31 -0.92 9.74
N ASN A 306 11.51 -0.60 9.25
CA ASN A 306 11.78 -0.24 7.87
C ASN A 306 10.77 0.78 7.32
N THR A 307 10.42 1.79 8.12
CA THR A 307 9.37 2.76 7.79
C THR A 307 9.97 4.15 7.67
N THR A 308 9.46 4.95 6.72
CA THR A 308 9.85 6.36 6.57
C THR A 308 8.71 7.24 7.07
N VAL A 309 8.93 8.00 8.14
CA VAL A 309 8.03 9.01 8.70
C VAL A 309 8.65 10.38 8.49
N CYS A 310 8.22 11.12 7.47
CA CYS A 310 8.89 12.37 7.07
C CYS A 310 7.95 13.49 6.65
N HIS A 311 8.34 14.74 6.90
CA HIS A 311 7.60 15.93 6.43
C HIS A 311 6.11 15.93 6.81
N ASN A 312 5.78 15.36 7.97
CA ASN A 312 4.45 15.48 8.57
C ASN A 312 4.41 16.73 9.45
N ARG A 313 3.38 17.56 9.28
CA ARG A 313 3.30 18.87 9.89
C ARG A 313 2.26 18.93 10.99
N ASN A 314 2.65 19.49 12.13
CA ASN A 314 1.72 20.04 13.10
C ASN A 314 1.67 21.56 12.91
N SER A 315 0.51 22.10 12.53
CA SER A 315 0.33 23.55 12.30
C SER A 315 -0.03 24.34 13.55
N SER A 316 -0.15 23.70 14.72
CA SER A 316 -0.39 24.40 15.99
C SER A 316 0.78 25.32 16.33
N THR A 317 0.46 26.51 16.81
CA THR A 317 1.45 27.48 17.33
C THR A 317 1.91 27.18 18.76
N LEU A 318 1.21 26.26 19.45
CA LEU A 318 1.54 25.77 20.78
C LEU A 318 1.88 24.28 20.65
N GLN A 319 3.17 23.97 20.60
CA GLN A 319 3.69 22.63 20.31
C GLN A 319 4.11 21.91 21.60
N LEU A 320 3.15 21.57 22.46
CA LEU A 320 3.42 20.85 23.70
C LEU A 320 3.14 19.36 23.46
N TRP A 321 4.17 18.50 23.58
CA TRP A 321 4.06 17.03 23.53
C TRP A 321 3.63 16.47 22.16
N ASP A 322 4.34 16.86 21.11
CA ASP A 322 4.02 16.58 19.71
C ASP A 322 5.13 15.78 19.00
N GLU A 323 5.70 14.77 19.65
CA GLU A 323 6.60 13.86 18.94
C GLU A 323 5.82 13.14 17.81
N PRO A 324 6.36 13.12 16.58
CA PRO A 324 5.75 12.41 15.45
C PRO A 324 5.38 10.96 15.76
N ILE A 325 6.21 10.27 16.54
CA ILE A 325 5.92 8.93 17.07
C ILE A 325 5.82 9.04 18.59
N ASN A 326 4.68 8.63 19.13
CA ASN A 326 4.39 8.65 20.56
C ASN A 326 3.91 7.26 21.05
N GLN A 327 4.52 6.76 22.12
CA GLN A 327 4.18 5.52 22.80
C GLN A 327 3.91 5.80 24.28
N ALA A 328 2.64 5.79 24.68
CA ALA A 328 2.25 6.15 26.04
C ALA A 328 2.51 5.02 27.07
N ASN A 329 2.28 3.76 26.68
CA ASN A 329 2.29 2.62 27.59
C ASN A 329 3.38 1.61 27.21
N GLY A 330 4.52 1.60 27.91
CA GLY A 330 5.63 0.70 27.57
C GLY A 330 6.54 1.24 26.45
N ALA A 331 7.31 0.37 25.82
CA ALA A 331 8.32 0.78 24.82
C ALA A 331 8.02 0.18 23.44
N MET A 332 8.05 1.02 22.42
CA MET A 332 7.97 0.63 21.02
C MET A 332 9.36 0.29 20.47
N TYR A 333 9.43 -0.68 19.55
CA TYR A 333 10.63 -1.03 18.81
C TYR A 333 10.65 -0.32 17.47
N ILE A 334 11.53 0.66 17.33
CA ILE A 334 11.66 1.50 16.14
C ILE A 334 12.99 1.17 15.49
N HIS A 335 12.96 0.37 14.42
CA HIS A 335 14.16 -0.22 13.82
C HIS A 335 14.28 0.09 12.34
N ASN A 336 15.52 0.24 11.85
CA ASN A 336 15.84 0.39 10.41
C ASN A 336 14.97 1.48 9.73
N SER A 337 14.54 2.50 10.47
CA SER A 337 13.51 3.45 10.02
C SER A 337 14.09 4.84 9.85
N ILE A 338 13.41 5.68 9.08
CA ILE A 338 13.75 7.10 8.91
C ILE A 338 12.67 7.93 9.58
N VAL A 339 13.04 8.78 10.54
CA VAL A 339 12.13 9.75 11.17
C VAL A 339 12.77 11.14 11.09
N TYR A 340 12.40 11.92 10.07
CA TYR A 340 13.13 13.13 9.70
C TYR A 340 12.23 14.22 9.10
N GLY A 341 12.49 15.49 9.39
CA GLY A 341 11.85 16.62 8.74
C GLY A 341 10.37 16.80 9.13
N ASN A 342 9.90 16.13 10.18
CA ASN A 342 8.55 16.37 10.72
C ASN A 342 8.54 17.61 11.62
N SER A 343 7.35 18.16 11.88
CA SER A 343 7.21 19.12 12.99
C SER A 343 7.62 18.46 14.30
N THR A 344 8.39 19.18 15.10
CA THR A 344 8.88 18.70 16.41
C THR A 344 8.41 19.60 17.54
N THR A 345 8.57 19.08 18.76
CA THR A 345 8.53 19.88 19.98
C THR A 345 9.67 20.91 20.03
N PRO A 346 9.62 21.91 20.93
CA PRO A 346 10.74 22.81 21.21
C PRO A 346 12.05 22.11 21.59
N GLN A 347 11.97 20.87 22.09
CA GLN A 347 13.11 20.00 22.40
C GLN A 347 13.67 19.26 21.17
N ASN A 348 13.03 19.40 20.01
CA ASN A 348 13.42 18.82 18.73
C ASN A 348 13.45 17.27 18.71
N TYR A 349 12.56 16.63 19.47
CA TYR A 349 12.41 15.18 19.46
C TYR A 349 11.45 14.72 18.37
N GLN A 350 11.88 13.73 17.60
CA GLN A 350 11.08 13.05 16.56
C GLN A 350 10.30 11.85 17.11
N ILE A 351 10.74 11.33 18.26
CA ILE A 351 10.23 10.13 18.92
C ILE A 351 10.25 10.41 20.41
N ASP A 352 9.20 10.04 21.13
CA ASP A 352 9.16 10.17 22.58
C ASP A 352 10.16 9.25 23.28
N THR A 353 10.62 9.66 24.47
CA THR A 353 11.70 8.97 25.17
C THR A 353 11.22 7.68 25.82
N GLY A 354 12.04 6.63 25.80
CA GLY A 354 11.73 5.34 26.43
C GLY A 354 11.60 4.19 25.44
N ASN A 355 11.45 4.52 24.15
CA ASN A 355 11.43 3.54 23.06
C ASN A 355 12.80 2.94 22.76
N ASN A 356 12.78 1.75 22.15
CA ASN A 356 13.93 1.04 21.62
C ASN A 356 14.18 1.47 20.17
N VAL A 357 15.11 2.39 19.96
CA VAL A 357 15.40 2.98 18.64
C VAL A 357 16.76 2.49 18.14
N ARG A 358 16.78 1.72 17.06
CA ARG A 358 18.02 1.11 16.54
C ARG A 358 18.14 1.18 15.04
N ASN A 359 19.35 1.44 14.54
CA ASN A 359 19.63 1.48 13.11
C ASN A 359 18.71 2.46 12.33
N CYS A 360 18.29 3.56 12.96
CA CYS A 360 17.42 4.57 12.35
C CYS A 360 18.20 5.78 11.82
N ILE A 361 17.60 6.56 10.93
CA ILE A 361 18.03 7.92 10.61
C ILE A 361 17.07 8.89 11.28
N LEU A 362 17.58 9.81 12.10
CA LEU A 362 16.79 10.70 12.92
C LEU A 362 17.20 12.16 12.71
N GLU A 363 16.23 13.06 12.69
CA GLU A 363 16.50 14.50 12.83
C GLU A 363 16.69 14.88 14.31
N GLY A 364 17.61 15.80 14.58
CA GLY A 364 17.86 16.30 15.93
C GLY A 364 18.70 15.33 16.77
N THR A 365 18.28 15.10 18.01
CA THR A 365 18.94 14.17 18.94
C THR A 365 17.91 13.24 19.55
N TYR A 366 18.35 12.08 20.02
CA TYR A 366 17.53 11.19 20.84
C TYR A 366 18.37 10.78 22.06
N PRO A 367 17.81 10.75 23.29
CA PRO A 367 18.60 10.51 24.49
C PRO A 367 19.48 9.25 24.36
N ALA A 368 20.76 9.41 24.65
CA ALA A 368 21.70 8.31 24.65
C ALA A 368 21.46 7.45 25.90
N SER A 369 20.74 6.33 25.75
CA SER A 369 20.84 5.22 26.68
C SER A 369 21.59 4.07 25.98
N THR A 370 22.51 3.44 26.69
CA THR A 370 23.39 2.40 26.11
C THR A 370 22.64 1.13 25.70
N THR A 371 21.36 0.97 26.08
CA THR A 371 20.56 -0.22 25.80
C THR A 371 19.50 -0.01 24.73
N ASN A 372 18.93 1.20 24.63
CA ASN A 372 17.74 1.46 23.82
C ASN A 372 18.02 2.36 22.61
N ASN A 373 19.19 2.99 22.52
CA ASN A 373 19.58 3.86 21.40
C ASN A 373 20.89 3.33 20.78
N ILE A 374 20.81 2.60 19.67
CA ILE A 374 21.96 1.86 19.10
C ILE A 374 22.08 2.13 17.59
N ASN A 375 23.28 2.49 17.13
CA ASN A 375 23.63 2.62 15.70
C ASN A 375 22.73 3.57 14.89
N ASN A 376 22.17 4.60 15.53
CA ASN A 376 21.36 5.63 14.85
C ASN A 376 22.26 6.67 14.16
N ILE A 377 21.79 7.20 13.03
CA ILE A 377 22.46 8.24 12.25
C ILE A 377 21.68 9.54 12.43
N PHE A 378 22.36 10.61 12.84
CA PHE A 378 21.76 11.94 13.02
C PHE A 378 22.17 12.87 11.88
N ALA A 379 21.66 12.59 10.68
CA ALA A 379 21.97 13.32 9.45
C ALA A 379 20.78 13.28 8.49
N ALA A 380 20.78 14.17 7.49
CA ALA A 380 19.76 14.18 6.45
C ALA A 380 19.74 12.84 5.68
N PRO A 381 18.56 12.24 5.42
CA PRO A 381 18.45 10.96 4.71
C PRO A 381 18.87 11.02 3.24
N GLN A 382 18.93 12.20 2.61
CA GLN A 382 19.24 12.37 1.18
C GLN A 382 18.29 11.58 0.26
N PHE A 383 17.01 11.95 0.27
CA PHE A 383 16.01 11.44 -0.69
C PHE A 383 16.24 12.00 -2.10
N VAL A 384 15.75 11.29 -3.13
CA VAL A 384 15.88 11.69 -4.54
C VAL A 384 15.16 13.01 -4.83
N SER A 385 13.88 13.13 -4.47
CA SER A 385 13.08 14.35 -4.70
C SER A 385 11.94 14.46 -3.67
N PRO A 386 12.26 14.69 -2.39
CA PRO A 386 11.25 14.76 -1.34
C PRO A 386 10.48 16.08 -1.38
N ALA A 387 9.30 16.11 -0.77
CA ALA A 387 8.60 17.35 -0.47
C ALA A 387 9.32 18.15 0.64
N THR A 388 8.80 19.34 0.94
CA THR A 388 9.20 20.09 2.14
C THR A 388 8.11 20.01 3.21
N LEU A 389 8.48 20.19 4.47
CA LEU A 389 7.51 20.24 5.58
C LEU A 389 6.42 21.31 5.38
N ALA A 390 6.78 22.45 4.79
CA ALA A 390 5.84 23.55 4.54
C ALA A 390 4.76 23.20 3.51
N ALA A 391 5.02 22.24 2.62
CA ALA A 391 4.06 21.76 1.63
C ALA A 391 2.95 20.90 2.23
N ALA A 392 3.12 20.39 3.46
CA ALA A 392 2.10 19.55 4.09
C ALA A 392 0.81 20.35 4.38
N PRO A 393 -0.37 19.77 4.08
CA PRO A 393 -0.59 18.41 3.60
C PRO A 393 -0.37 18.25 2.08
N PHE A 394 0.21 17.11 1.65
CA PHE A 394 0.43 16.80 0.23
C PHE A 394 0.28 15.29 -0.07
N ASP A 395 -0.08 14.95 -1.32
CA ASP A 395 -0.09 13.57 -1.82
C ASP A 395 1.34 13.10 -2.15
N ALA A 396 1.74 11.94 -1.63
CA ALA A 396 3.08 11.38 -1.83
C ALA A 396 3.43 11.10 -3.31
N SER A 397 2.44 10.87 -4.18
CA SER A 397 2.65 10.57 -5.61
C SER A 397 3.33 11.70 -6.40
N GLY A 398 3.37 12.91 -5.86
CA GLY A 398 4.11 14.04 -6.44
C GLY A 398 5.60 14.08 -6.09
N TYR A 399 6.11 13.12 -5.31
CA TYR A 399 7.45 13.16 -4.72
C TYR A 399 8.12 11.79 -4.74
N ASP A 400 9.44 11.80 -4.55
CA ASP A 400 10.26 10.59 -4.49
C ASP A 400 11.05 10.55 -3.17
N TYR A 401 10.65 9.61 -2.31
CA TYR A 401 11.25 9.34 -1.00
C TYR A 401 12.17 8.12 -1.00
N SER A 402 12.54 7.59 -2.17
CA SER A 402 13.68 6.68 -2.29
C SER A 402 14.99 7.42 -1.96
N LEU A 403 16.01 6.66 -1.58
CA LEU A 403 17.31 7.21 -1.19
C LEU A 403 18.19 7.45 -2.43
N LEU A 404 18.93 8.55 -2.43
CA LEU A 404 20.06 8.73 -3.35
C LEU A 404 21.15 7.69 -3.04
N GLU A 405 21.95 7.29 -4.04
CA GLU A 405 23.08 6.36 -3.86
C GLU A 405 24.07 6.83 -2.78
N THR A 406 24.21 8.14 -2.58
CA THR A 406 25.12 8.73 -1.58
C THR A 406 24.51 8.79 -0.17
N SER A 407 23.27 8.37 -0.01
CA SER A 407 22.55 8.47 1.26
C SER A 407 23.26 7.69 2.37
N PRO A 408 23.30 8.21 3.61
CA PRO A 408 23.77 7.45 4.74
C PRO A 408 22.86 6.26 5.12
N GLY A 409 21.67 6.15 4.51
CA GLY A 409 20.72 5.06 4.75
C GLY A 409 20.93 3.82 3.90
N VAL A 410 21.69 3.93 2.81
CA VAL A 410 21.90 2.83 1.85
C VAL A 410 22.87 1.81 2.45
N ASN A 411 22.44 0.55 2.53
CA ASN A 411 23.16 -0.61 3.06
C ASN A 411 23.69 -0.41 4.50
N THR A 412 22.97 0.33 5.35
CA THR A 412 23.40 0.61 6.73
C THR A 412 22.42 0.15 7.81
N GLY A 413 21.34 -0.54 7.44
CA GLY A 413 20.38 -1.12 8.37
C GLY A 413 20.91 -2.37 9.08
N ASN A 414 19.99 -3.17 9.62
CA ASN A 414 20.30 -4.44 10.27
C ASN A 414 19.30 -5.52 9.85
N ASN A 415 19.80 -6.51 9.10
CA ASN A 415 19.00 -7.62 8.56
C ASN A 415 18.33 -8.46 9.66
N SER A 416 18.95 -8.57 10.85
CA SER A 416 18.39 -9.39 11.95
C SER A 416 17.16 -8.76 12.60
N LEU A 417 16.87 -7.49 12.31
CA LEU A 417 15.70 -6.75 12.82
C LEU A 417 14.53 -6.75 11.83
N ILE A 418 14.68 -7.41 10.67
CA ILE A 418 13.59 -7.59 9.70
C ILE A 418 12.78 -8.82 10.13
N PRO A 419 11.47 -8.69 10.39
CA PRO A 419 10.66 -9.85 10.68
C PRO A 419 10.49 -10.71 9.40
N ALA A 420 10.73 -12.01 9.50
CA ALA A 420 10.81 -12.92 8.35
C ALA A 420 9.55 -12.98 7.47
N ALA A 421 8.39 -12.57 7.99
CA ALA A 421 7.13 -12.52 7.24
C ALA A 421 6.97 -11.27 6.35
N TYR A 422 7.84 -10.26 6.48
CA TYR A 422 7.68 -8.94 5.85
C TYR A 422 8.95 -8.49 5.13
N MET A 423 9.34 -9.30 4.13
CA MET A 423 10.60 -9.16 3.37
C MET A 423 10.51 -8.26 2.13
N LEU A 424 9.40 -7.54 1.95
CA LEU A 424 9.20 -6.64 0.82
C LEU A 424 9.22 -5.19 1.29
N ASP A 425 9.78 -4.30 0.48
CA ASP A 425 9.78 -2.86 0.72
C ASP A 425 8.44 -2.22 0.27
N CYS A 426 8.32 -0.91 0.45
CA CYS A 426 7.10 -0.17 0.11
C CYS A 426 6.79 -0.17 -1.41
N ALA A 427 7.76 -0.42 -2.28
CA ALA A 427 7.58 -0.56 -3.73
C ALA A 427 7.26 -2.02 -4.14
N GLY A 428 7.35 -2.97 -3.20
CA GLY A 428 7.15 -4.40 -3.45
C GLY A 428 8.40 -5.15 -3.87
N SER A 429 9.58 -4.52 -3.80
CA SER A 429 10.88 -5.13 -4.05
C SER A 429 11.38 -5.89 -2.81
N GLU A 430 12.28 -6.87 -2.99
CA GLU A 430 12.90 -7.55 -1.85
C GLU A 430 13.70 -6.57 -0.98
N ARG A 431 13.65 -6.78 0.33
CA ARG A 431 14.26 -5.89 1.32
C ARG A 431 15.77 -5.97 1.43
N ILE A 432 16.39 -7.11 1.17
CA ILE A 432 17.85 -7.20 1.29
C ILE A 432 18.38 -7.29 -0.13
N GLN A 433 18.70 -6.14 -0.71
CA GLN A 433 19.34 -6.08 -2.01
C GLN A 433 20.85 -5.89 -1.82
N GLY A 434 21.64 -6.85 -2.30
CA GLY A 434 23.08 -6.89 -2.04
C GLY A 434 23.41 -7.56 -0.70
N THR A 435 23.72 -6.80 0.35
CA THR A 435 24.22 -7.37 1.62
C THR A 435 23.50 -6.91 2.88
N VAL A 436 23.07 -5.65 2.95
CA VAL A 436 22.47 -5.06 4.16
C VAL A 436 21.26 -4.26 3.73
N VAL A 437 20.15 -4.41 4.46
CA VAL A 437 18.92 -3.63 4.24
C VAL A 437 19.14 -2.13 4.35
N ASP A 438 18.48 -1.36 3.48
CA ASP A 438 18.44 0.08 3.59
C ASP A 438 17.56 0.52 4.77
N ARG A 439 17.88 1.68 5.33
CA ARG A 439 17.02 2.30 6.34
C ARG A 439 15.84 2.99 5.65
N GLY A 440 14.62 2.75 6.13
CA GLY A 440 13.40 3.42 5.66
C GLY A 440 12.49 2.54 4.80
N ALA A 441 11.51 3.18 4.16
CA ALA A 441 10.41 2.54 3.46
C ALA A 441 10.82 1.79 2.16
N TYR A 442 11.88 2.24 1.49
CA TYR A 442 12.30 1.74 0.19
C TYR A 442 13.69 1.14 0.29
N GLU A 443 13.92 0.11 -0.52
CA GLU A 443 15.26 -0.38 -0.82
C GLU A 443 15.77 0.32 -2.09
N SER A 444 17.02 0.77 -2.08
CA SER A 444 17.67 1.24 -3.31
C SER A 444 18.02 0.06 -4.20
N ASP A 445 17.73 0.19 -5.49
CA ASP A 445 18.08 -0.86 -6.45
C ASP A 445 19.59 -1.08 -6.43
N PHE A 446 20.01 -2.33 -6.19
CA PHE A 446 21.41 -2.73 -6.39
C PHE A 446 21.69 -2.87 -7.89
N ILE A 447 21.62 -1.77 -8.63
CA ILE A 447 22.29 -1.69 -9.92
C ILE A 447 23.76 -1.46 -9.59
N LEU A 448 24.65 -2.38 -9.99
CA LEU A 448 26.07 -2.07 -10.10
C LEU A 448 26.18 -0.79 -10.94
N SER A 449 26.30 0.36 -10.28
CA SER A 449 26.42 1.64 -10.97
C SER A 449 27.81 1.70 -11.59
N ILE A 450 27.94 1.11 -12.79
CA ILE A 450 28.74 1.77 -13.80
C ILE A 450 27.94 3.03 -14.10
N GLY A 451 28.38 4.16 -13.55
CA GLY A 451 27.77 5.47 -13.80
C GLY A 451 27.42 5.60 -15.27
N SER A 452 26.24 6.15 -15.57
CA SER A 452 25.67 6.23 -16.92
C SER A 452 26.79 6.52 -17.93
N PRO A 453 27.13 5.55 -18.79
CA PRO A 453 28.34 5.69 -19.58
C PRO A 453 28.18 6.90 -20.50
N GLU A 454 29.13 7.84 -20.41
CA GLU A 454 29.32 8.79 -21.48
C GLU A 454 29.56 7.98 -22.75
N THR A 455 28.67 8.12 -23.74
CA THR A 455 28.85 7.42 -25.01
C THR A 455 30.17 7.90 -25.60
N ILE A 456 31.05 6.97 -25.96
CA ILE A 456 32.24 7.33 -26.72
C ILE A 456 31.74 7.99 -28.00
N SER A 457 32.12 9.26 -28.21
CA SER A 457 31.79 10.09 -29.37
C SER A 457 32.10 9.35 -30.69
N ASN A 458 31.77 9.96 -31.83
CA ASN A 458 32.17 9.45 -33.17
C ASN A 458 33.71 9.33 -33.37
N GLU A 459 34.49 9.51 -32.31
CA GLU A 459 35.94 9.36 -32.26
C GLU A 459 36.44 7.91 -32.18
N VAL A 460 35.56 6.95 -31.86
CA VAL A 460 35.89 5.51 -31.88
C VAL A 460 34.86 4.75 -32.68
N PHE A 461 35.26 3.96 -33.66
CA PHE A 461 34.33 3.10 -34.40
C PHE A 461 34.89 1.69 -34.60
N PHE A 462 34.00 0.71 -34.71
CA PHE A 462 34.37 -0.68 -34.93
C PHE A 462 34.20 -1.01 -36.40
N ARG A 463 35.27 -1.54 -37.00
CA ARG A 463 35.31 -1.92 -38.41
C ARG A 463 35.09 -3.42 -38.50
N ASN A 464 33.90 -3.81 -38.93
CA ASN A 464 33.45 -5.20 -38.92
C ASN A 464 34.25 -6.11 -39.87
N ASN A 465 34.78 -5.57 -40.97
CA ASN A 465 35.46 -6.37 -41.99
C ASN A 465 36.79 -6.99 -41.52
N ASP A 466 37.44 -6.41 -40.51
CA ASP A 466 38.75 -6.85 -40.00
C ASP A 466 38.80 -6.94 -38.46
N ASN A 467 37.65 -6.84 -37.79
CA ASN A 467 37.49 -6.89 -36.33
C ASN A 467 38.39 -5.90 -35.57
N THR A 468 38.52 -4.70 -36.13
CA THR A 468 39.41 -3.65 -35.60
C THR A 468 38.61 -2.51 -35.00
N LEU A 469 39.02 -2.07 -33.81
CA LEU A 469 38.55 -0.83 -33.20
C LEU A 469 39.48 0.31 -33.65
N VAL A 470 38.91 1.37 -34.21
CA VAL A 470 39.65 2.52 -34.77
C VAL A 470 39.39 3.76 -33.94
N PHE A 471 40.46 4.48 -33.58
CA PHE A 471 40.45 5.70 -32.78
C PHE A 471 40.82 6.91 -33.64
N THR A 472 39.85 7.71 -34.07
CA THR A 472 40.14 8.90 -34.90
C THR A 472 40.77 10.05 -34.10
N ASN A 473 40.66 10.02 -32.77
CA ASN A 473 41.38 10.91 -31.85
C ASN A 473 42.30 10.12 -30.91
N PHE A 474 43.23 9.33 -31.47
CA PHE A 474 44.11 8.44 -30.70
C PHE A 474 44.86 9.13 -29.55
N LYS A 475 45.29 10.38 -29.71
CA LYS A 475 46.00 11.13 -28.64
C LYS A 475 45.23 11.18 -27.33
N LYS A 476 43.89 11.22 -27.38
CA LYS A 476 43.00 11.25 -26.22
C LYS A 476 42.92 9.90 -25.49
N TYR A 477 43.11 8.80 -26.21
CA TYR A 477 42.94 7.43 -25.69
C TYR A 477 44.26 6.70 -25.49
N ARG A 478 45.37 7.26 -25.94
CA ARG A 478 46.70 6.65 -25.84
C ARG A 478 47.05 6.36 -24.39
N ASN A 479 47.44 5.11 -24.13
CA ASN A 479 47.77 4.55 -22.81
C ASN A 479 46.59 4.31 -21.85
N GLU A 480 45.35 4.60 -22.25
CA GLU A 480 44.17 4.21 -21.47
C GLU A 480 43.98 2.68 -21.48
N MET A 481 43.35 2.17 -20.43
CA MET A 481 42.92 0.77 -20.38
C MET A 481 41.55 0.61 -21.05
N MET A 482 41.45 -0.37 -21.93
CA MET A 482 40.20 -0.76 -22.58
C MET A 482 39.76 -2.12 -22.07
N GLN A 483 38.51 -2.21 -21.64
CA GLN A 483 37.86 -3.41 -21.14
C GLN A 483 36.70 -3.79 -22.08
N VAL A 484 36.50 -5.08 -22.31
CA VAL A 484 35.46 -5.62 -23.20
C VAL A 484 34.60 -6.61 -22.43
N TYR A 485 33.28 -6.44 -22.50
CA TYR A 485 32.29 -7.26 -21.79
C TYR A 485 31.32 -7.93 -22.77
N ASN A 486 30.89 -9.15 -22.45
CA ASN A 486 29.80 -9.82 -23.17
C ASN A 486 28.43 -9.39 -22.63
N LEU A 487 27.34 -9.91 -23.20
CA LEU A 487 25.96 -9.56 -22.79
C LEU A 487 25.59 -10.00 -21.37
N ASN A 488 26.31 -10.96 -20.79
CA ASN A 488 26.10 -11.41 -19.41
C ASN A 488 26.91 -10.59 -18.41
N GLY A 489 27.56 -9.48 -18.83
CA GLY A 489 28.39 -8.64 -17.99
C GLY A 489 29.78 -9.22 -17.67
N GLN A 490 30.18 -10.33 -18.29
CA GLN A 490 31.49 -10.93 -18.05
C GLN A 490 32.57 -10.22 -18.87
N MET A 491 33.68 -9.86 -18.23
CA MET A 491 34.84 -9.28 -18.91
C MET A 491 35.56 -10.37 -19.74
N VAL A 492 35.65 -10.15 -21.05
CA VAL A 492 36.26 -11.10 -22.00
C VAL A 492 37.64 -10.66 -22.48
N LYS A 493 37.97 -9.36 -22.35
CA LYS A 493 39.29 -8.83 -22.71
C LYS A 493 39.60 -7.56 -21.95
N GLU A 494 40.87 -7.38 -21.61
CA GLU A 494 41.44 -6.13 -21.10
C GLU A 494 42.76 -5.86 -21.84
N VAL A 495 42.92 -4.65 -22.37
CA VAL A 495 44.11 -4.29 -23.16
C VAL A 495 44.40 -2.80 -23.08
N LYS A 496 45.70 -2.46 -23.04
CA LYS A 496 46.15 -1.06 -23.08
C LYS A 496 46.13 -0.53 -24.51
N ILE A 497 45.59 0.67 -24.71
CA ILE A 497 45.50 1.31 -26.02
C ILE A 497 46.89 1.84 -26.42
N THR A 498 47.50 1.19 -27.40
CA THR A 498 48.89 1.47 -27.84
C THR A 498 48.97 2.01 -29.27
N ASP A 499 47.96 1.72 -30.09
CA ASP A 499 47.86 2.12 -31.50
C ASP A 499 46.49 2.74 -31.80
N ASP A 500 46.40 3.51 -32.88
CA ASP A 500 45.18 4.16 -33.37
C ASP A 500 44.18 3.17 -34.01
N ALA A 501 44.61 1.93 -34.24
CA ALA A 501 43.78 0.82 -34.67
C ALA A 501 44.19 -0.47 -33.96
N MET A 502 43.25 -1.13 -33.26
CA MET A 502 43.53 -2.34 -32.48
C MET A 502 42.59 -3.49 -32.82
N LYS A 503 43.16 -4.66 -33.13
CA LYS A 503 42.39 -5.90 -33.34
C LYS A 503 41.95 -6.51 -32.01
N LEU A 504 40.64 -6.75 -31.89
CA LEU A 504 40.09 -7.29 -30.64
C LEU A 504 40.11 -8.83 -30.59
N ASN A 505 40.11 -9.52 -31.74
CA ASN A 505 40.07 -11.00 -31.81
C ASN A 505 38.98 -11.61 -30.92
N LEU A 506 37.75 -11.07 -31.02
CA LEU A 506 36.58 -11.56 -30.30
C LEU A 506 35.85 -12.60 -31.14
N THR A 507 35.12 -13.50 -30.49
CA THR A 507 34.16 -14.39 -31.16
C THR A 507 32.97 -13.59 -31.70
N GLN A 508 32.20 -14.18 -32.62
CA GLN A 508 30.98 -13.56 -33.14
C GLN A 508 29.99 -13.30 -31.99
N GLY A 509 29.43 -12.10 -31.93
CA GLY A 509 28.53 -11.70 -30.84
C GLY A 509 28.41 -10.20 -30.61
N LEU A 510 27.64 -9.85 -29.60
CA LEU A 510 27.42 -8.47 -29.17
C LEU A 510 28.24 -8.17 -27.91
N TYR A 511 28.97 -7.06 -27.92
CA TYR A 511 29.88 -6.68 -26.85
C TYR A 511 29.74 -5.22 -26.46
N PHE A 512 30.12 -4.92 -25.22
CA PHE A 512 30.31 -3.56 -24.70
C PHE A 512 31.79 -3.32 -24.47
N ILE A 513 32.29 -2.18 -24.95
CA ILE A 513 33.66 -1.72 -24.72
C ILE A 513 33.61 -0.56 -23.75
N SER A 514 34.47 -0.58 -22.73
CA SER A 514 34.70 0.51 -21.79
C SER A 514 36.14 1.02 -21.90
N ILE A 515 36.32 2.34 -21.86
CA ILE A 515 37.62 3.02 -21.79
C ILE A 515 37.49 4.13 -20.75
N GLY A 516 38.08 3.95 -19.57
CA GLY A 516 37.82 4.81 -18.41
C GLY A 516 36.34 4.78 -18.02
N THR A 517 35.67 5.93 -17.97
CA THR A 517 34.23 6.07 -17.68
C THR A 517 33.33 6.03 -18.91
N LYS A 518 33.88 5.80 -20.11
CA LYS A 518 33.17 5.92 -21.39
C LYS A 518 32.91 4.56 -22.01
N SER A 519 31.77 4.37 -22.67
CA SER A 519 31.45 3.07 -23.29
C SER A 519 30.92 3.15 -24.73
N LYS A 520 31.03 2.02 -25.46
CA LYS A 520 30.48 1.82 -26.80
C LYS A 520 30.05 0.38 -27.04
N LYS A 521 28.86 0.22 -27.63
CA LYS A 521 28.32 -1.06 -28.09
C LYS A 521 28.88 -1.41 -29.47
N ILE A 522 29.34 -2.64 -29.65
CA ILE A 522 29.83 -3.15 -30.94
C ILE A 522 29.22 -4.52 -31.25
N ILE A 523 29.03 -4.80 -32.55
CA ILE A 523 28.58 -6.10 -33.05
C ILE A 523 29.73 -6.71 -33.85
N VAL A 524 30.16 -7.91 -33.48
CA VAL A 524 31.15 -8.71 -34.21
C VAL A 524 30.37 -9.74 -35.04
N TYR A 525 30.51 -9.66 -36.37
CA TYR A 525 29.83 -10.52 -37.33
C TYR A 525 30.61 -11.77 -37.68
#